data_AF-A0A3M1ASC9-F1
#
_entry.id   AF-A0A3M1ASC9-F1
#
_cell.length_a   1.000
_cell.length_b   1.000
_cell.length_c   1.000
_cell.angle_alpha   90.00
_cell.angle_beta   90.00
_cell.angle_gamma   90.00
#
_symmetry.space_group_name_H-M   'P 1'
#
loop_
_entity.id
_entity.type
_entity.pdbx_description
1 polymer ?
#
loop_
_entity_poly.entity_id
_entity_poly.type
_entity_poly.pdbx_seq_one_letter_code
_entity_poly.pdbx_strand_id
1 'polypeptide(L)'
;MIKKPFVIFMFLLLGGVLLLACAQSEQMRNTGRSMPASKAALASQSARNVQSPLKHKAIDEKHPEVDFSISCYECHTEATPEITQQWHNSTHGKVNIKCFICHGDGEQEFSAKPTTDRCLACHSRQEVDFSKTEASSCFSCHNGHTLKFHEK
;
A
#
# COMPACT_ATOMS: atom_id res chain seq x y z
N MET A 1 15.39 1.97 65.81
CA MET A 1 16.32 1.10 65.05
C MET A 1 15.51 0.58 63.88
N ILE A 2 15.67 0.97 62.62
CA ILE A 2 16.86 0.98 61.74
C ILE A 2 16.82 2.25 60.86
N LYS A 3 18.01 2.84 60.67
CA LYS A 3 18.32 4.05 59.91
C LYS A 3 18.49 3.71 58.43
N LYS A 4 18.09 4.59 57.51
CA LYS A 4 18.84 4.79 56.25
C LYS A 4 18.92 6.28 55.88
N PRO A 5 20.12 6.79 55.52
CA PRO A 5 20.38 8.22 55.36
C PRO A 5 20.24 8.71 53.91
N PHE A 6 19.84 9.97 53.85
CA PHE A 6 20.25 11.03 52.93
C PHE A 6 21.57 10.78 52.17
N VAL A 7 21.56 10.81 50.83
CA VAL A 7 22.71 11.25 50.02
C VAL A 7 22.18 12.00 48.78
N ILE A 8 22.40 13.31 48.80
CA ILE A 8 22.37 14.23 47.67
C ILE A 8 23.59 13.94 46.81
N PHE A 9 23.43 13.71 45.50
CA PHE A 9 24.54 13.85 44.55
C PHE A 9 24.18 14.87 43.48
N MET A 10 24.65 16.08 43.77
CA MET A 10 24.81 17.21 42.90
C MET A 10 25.91 16.90 41.88
N PHE A 11 25.57 16.75 40.60
CA PHE A 11 26.53 16.88 39.50
C PHE A 11 26.06 17.99 38.55
N LEU A 12 26.38 19.21 38.97
CA LEU A 12 26.78 20.28 38.06
C LEU A 12 28.13 19.88 37.46
N LEU A 13 28.30 19.98 36.15
CA LEU A 13 29.37 20.75 35.51
C LEU A 13 29.53 20.41 34.00
N LEU A 14 29.70 21.49 33.23
CA LEU A 14 30.45 21.58 31.96
C LEU A 14 29.79 20.90 30.75
N GLY A 15 29.22 21.61 29.78
CA GLY A 15 29.88 22.70 29.04
C GLY A 15 30.40 22.13 27.73
N GLY A 16 29.92 22.63 26.58
CA GLY A 16 30.39 22.12 25.29
C GLY A 16 29.57 22.57 24.10
N VAL A 17 29.64 23.86 23.81
CA VAL A 17 29.32 24.42 22.48
C VAL A 17 30.21 23.72 21.45
N LEU A 18 29.62 23.06 20.47
CA LEU A 18 30.30 22.79 19.20
C LEU A 18 29.32 23.03 18.04
N LEU A 19 29.31 24.29 17.61
CA LEU A 19 28.98 24.68 16.25
C LEU A 19 29.91 23.94 15.30
N LEU A 20 29.37 23.04 14.48
CA LEU A 20 30.04 22.57 13.28
C LEU A 20 29.16 22.92 12.08
N ALA A 21 29.54 24.01 11.41
CA ALA A 21 29.07 24.36 10.10
C ALA A 21 29.70 23.40 9.07
N CYS A 22 28.87 22.75 8.27
CA CYS A 22 29.26 22.26 6.94
C CYS A 22 28.10 22.53 5.98
N ALA A 23 28.15 23.72 5.37
CA ALA A 23 27.51 23.99 4.11
C ALA A 23 28.39 23.37 3.00
N GLN A 24 27.84 22.47 2.20
CA GLN A 24 28.39 22.13 0.90
C GLN A 24 27.25 21.74 -0.04
N SER A 25 26.83 22.74 -0.80
CA SER A 25 26.09 22.63 -2.03
C SER A 25 26.99 22.02 -3.10
N GLU A 26 26.69 20.80 -3.55
CA GLU A 26 27.30 20.24 -4.75
C GLU A 26 26.23 20.13 -5.85
N GLN A 27 26.27 21.14 -6.72
CA GLN A 27 25.69 21.11 -8.04
C GLN A 27 26.33 19.96 -8.84
N MET A 28 25.62 18.85 -8.94
CA MET A 28 25.91 17.83 -9.94
C MET A 28 25.34 18.28 -11.28
N ARG A 29 26.28 18.59 -12.16
CA ARG A 29 26.12 19.05 -13.54
C ARG A 29 25.47 17.93 -14.35
N ASN A 30 24.28 18.21 -14.86
CA ASN A 30 23.61 17.42 -15.89
C ASN A 30 24.40 17.58 -17.21
N THR A 31 25.40 16.74 -17.41
CA THR A 31 26.07 16.60 -18.70
C THR A 31 25.13 15.88 -19.65
N GLY A 32 24.54 16.65 -20.55
CA GLY A 32 23.85 16.11 -21.72
C GLY A 32 24.78 15.15 -22.46
N ARG A 33 24.29 13.91 -22.67
CA ARG A 33 24.85 12.99 -23.64
C ARG A 33 23.72 12.51 -24.55
N SER A 34 23.71 13.10 -25.73
CA SER A 34 23.02 12.62 -26.93
C SER A 34 23.41 11.18 -27.22
N MET A 35 22.43 10.29 -27.29
CA MET A 35 22.59 8.94 -27.86
C MET A 35 22.37 9.00 -29.37
N PRO A 36 23.30 8.46 -30.19
CA PRO A 36 23.01 8.22 -31.59
C PRO A 36 22.13 6.98 -31.74
N ALA A 37 21.13 7.10 -32.60
CA ALA A 37 20.34 5.99 -33.10
C ALA A 37 21.22 5.04 -33.93
N SER A 38 21.16 3.74 -33.61
CA SER A 38 21.65 2.69 -34.50
C SER A 38 20.70 1.50 -34.50
N LYS A 39 20.32 1.11 -35.71
CA LYS A 39 19.40 0.04 -36.09
C LYS A 39 20.04 -1.34 -35.96
N ALA A 40 19.20 -2.32 -35.61
CA ALA A 40 19.18 -3.73 -36.07
C ALA A 40 20.42 -4.63 -35.79
N ALA A 41 20.34 -5.93 -35.52
CA ALA A 41 19.27 -6.91 -35.28
C ALA A 41 19.94 -8.25 -34.86
N LEU A 42 19.11 -9.23 -34.48
CA LEU A 42 19.35 -10.66 -34.17
C LEU A 42 20.01 -10.98 -32.82
N ALA A 43 19.70 -12.07 -32.10
CA ALA A 43 18.52 -12.92 -31.90
C ALA A 43 19.05 -14.04 -30.99
N SER A 44 18.48 -14.27 -29.79
CA SER A 44 18.54 -15.58 -29.14
C SER A 44 17.50 -15.72 -28.02
N GLN A 45 16.43 -16.42 -28.39
CA GLN A 45 15.51 -17.26 -27.63
C GLN A 45 15.63 -17.26 -26.09
N SER A 46 14.59 -16.71 -25.44
CA SER A 46 13.88 -17.44 -24.39
C SER A 46 12.45 -16.91 -24.33
N ALA A 47 11.54 -17.64 -24.95
CA ALA A 47 10.11 -17.38 -24.88
C ALA A 47 9.62 -17.65 -23.45
N ARG A 48 9.70 -16.64 -22.59
CA ARG A 48 8.82 -16.57 -21.41
C ARG A 48 7.50 -15.98 -21.89
N ASN A 49 6.50 -16.83 -21.76
CA ASN A 49 5.10 -16.63 -22.07
C ASN A 49 4.58 -15.30 -21.49
N VAL A 50 4.52 -14.26 -22.33
CA VAL A 50 3.79 -13.02 -22.02
C VAL A 50 2.35 -13.24 -22.46
N GLN A 51 1.53 -13.76 -21.55
CA GLN A 51 0.08 -13.75 -21.75
C GLN A 51 -0.45 -12.35 -21.39
N SER A 52 -0.80 -11.59 -22.43
CA SER A 52 -1.72 -10.45 -22.40
C SER A 52 -2.80 -10.77 -23.46
N PRO A 53 -4.07 -10.32 -23.38
CA PRO A 53 -4.68 -9.36 -22.47
C PRO A 53 -5.81 -9.97 -21.61
N LEU A 54 -6.21 -9.24 -20.57
CA LEU A 54 -7.36 -9.51 -19.70
C LEU A 54 -8.65 -9.66 -20.52
N LYS A 55 -8.92 -10.87 -21.01
CA LYS A 55 -10.28 -11.35 -21.21
C LYS A 55 -10.82 -11.58 -19.80
N HIS A 56 -11.80 -10.78 -19.41
CA HIS A 56 -12.54 -10.92 -18.16
C HIS A 56 -13.25 -12.28 -18.14
N LYS A 57 -12.48 -13.32 -17.79
CA LYS A 57 -12.97 -14.61 -17.34
C LYS A 57 -13.67 -14.36 -16.01
N ALA A 58 -14.80 -15.02 -15.80
CA ALA A 58 -15.57 -14.96 -14.57
C ALA A 58 -14.63 -14.93 -13.37
N ILE A 59 -14.86 -13.99 -12.46
CA ILE A 59 -14.12 -13.86 -11.20
C ILE A 59 -14.17 -15.23 -10.51
N ASP A 60 -13.10 -16.01 -10.70
CA ASP A 60 -12.91 -17.22 -9.91
C ASP A 60 -12.99 -16.77 -8.45
N GLU A 61 -13.77 -17.46 -7.62
CA GLU A 61 -13.95 -17.12 -6.19
C GLU A 61 -12.61 -17.17 -5.42
N LYS A 62 -11.54 -17.64 -6.07
CA LYS A 62 -10.20 -17.81 -5.53
C LYS A 62 -9.19 -16.95 -6.28
N HIS A 63 -8.18 -16.50 -5.55
CA HIS A 63 -7.00 -15.88 -6.15
C HIS A 63 -6.22 -16.94 -6.96
N PRO A 64 -5.57 -16.58 -8.09
CA PRO A 64 -4.67 -17.49 -8.79
C PRO A 64 -3.54 -18.00 -7.88
N GLU A 65 -3.09 -19.23 -8.13
CA GLU A 65 -1.91 -19.79 -7.47
C GLU A 65 -0.67 -18.98 -7.88
N VAL A 66 -0.02 -18.35 -6.90
CA VAL A 66 1.18 -17.53 -7.06
C VAL A 66 2.16 -17.79 -5.91
N ASP A 67 3.34 -17.18 -5.95
CA ASP A 67 4.22 -17.16 -4.79
C ASP A 67 3.64 -16.26 -3.68
N PHE A 68 2.93 -16.86 -2.73
CA PHE A 68 2.32 -16.17 -1.59
C PHE A 68 3.34 -15.61 -0.57
N SER A 69 4.66 -15.85 -0.76
CA SER A 69 5.68 -15.18 0.04
C SER A 69 5.88 -13.71 -0.36
N ILE A 70 5.45 -13.35 -1.57
CA ILE A 70 5.45 -11.96 -2.06
C ILE A 70 4.22 -11.24 -1.51
N SER A 71 4.41 -10.02 -0.99
CA SER A 71 3.29 -9.26 -0.45
C SER A 71 2.26 -8.92 -1.54
N CYS A 72 0.98 -8.84 -1.15
CA CYS A 72 -0.09 -8.45 -2.07
C CYS A 72 0.24 -7.11 -2.76
N TYR A 73 0.78 -6.15 -2.00
CA TYR A 73 1.15 -4.84 -2.55
C TYR A 73 2.25 -4.95 -3.61
N GLU A 74 3.33 -5.67 -3.31
CA GLU A 74 4.47 -5.81 -4.23
C GLU A 74 4.03 -6.42 -5.57
N CYS A 75 3.34 -7.56 -5.54
CA CYS A 75 2.85 -8.17 -6.78
C CYS A 75 1.84 -7.28 -7.52
N HIS A 76 0.90 -6.65 -6.80
CA HIS A 76 -0.13 -5.83 -7.42
C HIS A 76 0.34 -4.44 -7.85
N THR A 77 1.50 -3.95 -7.43
CA THR A 77 2.11 -2.76 -8.05
C THR A 77 2.46 -3.00 -9.52
N GLU A 78 2.75 -4.24 -9.90
CA GLU A 78 3.01 -4.63 -11.29
C GLU A 78 1.76 -5.15 -11.98
N ALA A 79 0.99 -6.01 -11.32
CA ALA A 79 -0.19 -6.65 -11.93
C ALA A 79 -1.36 -5.69 -12.14
N THR A 80 -1.59 -4.77 -11.19
CA THR A 80 -2.72 -3.82 -11.22
C THR A 80 -2.30 -2.43 -10.71
N PRO A 81 -1.35 -1.75 -11.37
CA PRO A 81 -0.71 -0.53 -10.86
C PRO A 81 -1.71 0.58 -10.51
N GLU A 82 -2.73 0.79 -11.36
CA GLU A 82 -3.73 1.83 -11.17
C GLU A 82 -4.59 1.59 -9.92
N ILE A 83 -4.99 0.34 -9.67
CA ILE A 83 -5.80 -0.06 -8.51
C ILE A 83 -4.97 0.06 -7.22
N THR A 84 -3.73 -0.42 -7.26
CA THR A 84 -2.79 -0.30 -6.14
C THR A 84 -2.53 1.16 -5.80
N GLN A 85 -2.42 2.02 -6.81
CA GLN A 85 -2.24 3.46 -6.61
C GLN A 85 -3.49 4.13 -6.02
N GLN A 86 -4.69 3.72 -6.41
CA GLN A 86 -5.95 4.20 -5.80
C GLN A 86 -5.99 3.86 -4.31
N TRP A 87 -5.74 2.59 -3.96
CA TRP A 87 -5.67 2.14 -2.57
C TRP A 87 -4.62 2.94 -1.80
N HIS A 88 -3.40 3.06 -2.33
CA HIS A 88 -2.29 3.78 -1.71
C HIS A 88 -2.67 5.24 -1.38
N ASN A 89 -3.43 5.89 -2.27
CA ASN A 89 -3.83 7.29 -2.11
C ASN A 89 -5.08 7.47 -1.22
N SER A 90 -5.82 6.40 -0.96
CA SER A 90 -6.97 6.41 -0.04
C SER A 90 -6.55 6.57 1.41
N THR A 91 -7.52 6.86 2.28
CA THR A 91 -7.27 6.88 3.73
C THR A 91 -6.78 5.53 4.25
N HIS A 92 -7.31 4.42 3.73
CA HIS A 92 -6.88 3.08 4.12
C HIS A 92 -5.42 2.79 3.76
N GLY A 93 -4.98 3.18 2.57
CA GLY A 93 -3.58 3.07 2.18
C GLY A 93 -2.67 3.93 3.06
N LYS A 94 -3.05 5.18 3.31
CA LYS A 94 -2.30 6.13 4.15
C LYS A 94 -2.14 5.67 5.60
N VAL A 95 -3.13 4.94 6.13
CA VAL A 95 -3.07 4.38 7.50
C VAL A 95 -2.66 2.90 7.52
N ASN A 96 -2.12 2.38 6.42
CA ASN A 96 -1.58 1.02 6.31
C ASN A 96 -2.57 -0.13 6.57
N ILE A 97 -3.85 0.06 6.29
CA ILE A 97 -4.82 -1.04 6.24
C ILE A 97 -4.50 -1.90 5.01
N LYS A 98 -3.86 -3.04 5.25
CA LYS A 98 -3.33 -3.95 4.21
C LYS A 98 -4.45 -4.66 3.45
N CYS A 99 -4.15 -5.05 2.21
CA CYS A 99 -5.11 -5.63 1.26
C CYS A 99 -5.88 -6.82 1.85
N PHE A 100 -5.19 -7.70 2.56
CA PHE A 100 -5.75 -8.93 3.11
C PHE A 100 -6.84 -8.70 4.16
N ILE A 101 -6.88 -7.52 4.81
CA ILE A 101 -7.93 -7.20 5.80
C ILE A 101 -9.31 -7.22 5.13
N CYS A 102 -9.38 -6.73 3.90
CA CYS A 102 -10.60 -6.68 3.12
C CYS A 102 -10.77 -7.90 2.21
N HIS A 103 -9.68 -8.35 1.58
CA HIS A 103 -9.71 -9.35 0.51
C HIS A 103 -9.38 -10.77 0.96
N GLY A 104 -8.86 -10.98 2.18
CA GLY A 104 -8.30 -12.28 2.60
C GLY A 104 -6.84 -12.47 2.18
N ASP A 105 -6.22 -13.55 2.63
CA ASP A 105 -4.80 -13.85 2.39
C ASP A 105 -4.50 -14.26 0.94
N GLY A 106 -5.51 -14.62 0.16
CA GLY A 106 -5.39 -15.08 -1.22
C GLY A 106 -5.11 -16.58 -1.35
N GLU A 107 -4.53 -17.22 -0.33
CA GLU A 107 -4.17 -18.64 -0.34
C GLU A 107 -5.33 -19.51 0.18
N GLN A 108 -5.85 -19.18 1.37
CA GLN A 108 -6.92 -19.91 2.04
C GLN A 108 -8.25 -19.18 1.95
N GLU A 109 -8.22 -17.86 2.11
CA GLU A 109 -9.41 -17.01 2.05
C GLU A 109 -9.19 -15.91 1.02
N PHE A 110 -10.12 -15.79 0.08
CA PHE A 110 -10.10 -14.71 -0.90
C PHE A 110 -11.50 -14.20 -1.22
N SER A 111 -11.59 -12.88 -1.40
CA SER A 111 -12.75 -12.22 -1.94
C SER A 111 -12.32 -11.06 -2.82
N ALA A 112 -12.57 -11.17 -4.14
CA ALA A 112 -12.28 -10.08 -5.08
C ALA A 112 -13.04 -8.80 -4.73
N LYS A 113 -14.25 -8.93 -4.17
CA LYS A 113 -15.07 -7.84 -3.67
C LYS A 113 -15.48 -8.13 -2.22
N PRO A 114 -14.94 -7.39 -1.23
CA PRO A 114 -15.23 -7.62 0.18
C PRO A 114 -16.73 -7.58 0.48
N THR A 115 -17.16 -8.32 1.51
CA THR A 115 -18.55 -8.25 2.00
C THR A 115 -18.78 -6.98 2.82
N THR A 116 -20.05 -6.59 2.99
CA THR A 116 -20.44 -5.50 3.90
C THR A 116 -19.87 -5.70 5.31
N ASP A 117 -19.87 -6.93 5.81
CA ASP A 117 -19.41 -7.25 7.17
C ASP A 117 -17.93 -6.92 7.38
N ARG A 118 -17.09 -7.07 6.33
CA ARG A 118 -15.67 -6.66 6.38
C ARG A 118 -15.52 -5.16 6.64
N CYS A 119 -16.42 -4.34 6.10
CA CYS A 119 -16.45 -2.91 6.38
C CYS A 119 -16.92 -2.65 7.81
N LEU A 120 -18.02 -3.29 8.23
CA LEU A 120 -18.66 -3.05 9.54
C LEU A 120 -17.82 -3.51 10.73
N ALA A 121 -16.88 -4.44 10.54
CA ALA A 121 -15.90 -4.82 11.55
C ALA A 121 -15.14 -3.61 12.15
N CYS A 122 -14.89 -2.58 11.34
CA CYS A 122 -14.29 -1.32 11.78
C CYS A 122 -15.28 -0.13 11.73
N HIS A 123 -16.27 -0.18 10.83
CA HIS A 123 -17.22 0.90 10.54
C HIS A 123 -18.64 0.58 11.04
N SER A 124 -18.76 0.04 12.24
CA SER A 124 -20.06 -0.34 12.82
C SER A 124 -21.06 0.82 12.94
N ARG A 125 -20.56 2.06 13.07
CA ARG A 125 -21.39 3.27 13.13
C ARG A 125 -21.96 3.69 11.78
N GLN A 126 -21.53 3.06 10.70
CA GLN A 126 -21.96 3.31 9.32
C GLN A 126 -22.88 2.19 8.81
N GLU A 127 -23.43 1.37 9.71
CA GLU A 127 -24.39 0.33 9.36
C GLU A 127 -25.59 0.91 8.60
N VAL A 128 -25.99 0.21 7.53
CA VAL A 128 -27.13 0.57 6.69
C VAL A 128 -28.07 -0.62 6.65
N ASP A 129 -29.35 -0.36 6.91
CA ASP A 129 -30.40 -1.33 6.68
C ASP A 129 -30.72 -1.39 5.18
N PHE A 130 -30.04 -2.32 4.49
CA PHE A 130 -30.20 -2.49 3.04
C PHE A 130 -31.61 -2.91 2.63
N SER A 131 -32.47 -3.40 3.54
CA SER A 131 -33.87 -3.69 3.23
C SER A 131 -34.72 -2.44 2.98
N LYS A 132 -34.21 -1.26 3.37
CA LYS A 132 -34.88 0.04 3.24
C LYS A 132 -34.32 0.89 2.09
N THR A 133 -33.48 0.33 1.25
CA THR A 133 -32.83 1.03 0.13
C THR A 133 -32.71 0.12 -1.09
N GLU A 134 -32.59 0.72 -2.26
CA GLU A 134 -32.30 0.00 -3.52
C GLU A 134 -30.84 -0.47 -3.60
N ALA A 135 -29.97 0.01 -2.69
CA ALA A 135 -28.59 -0.45 -2.60
C ALA A 135 -28.51 -1.85 -1.99
N SER A 136 -27.61 -2.69 -2.52
CA SER A 136 -27.39 -4.07 -2.04
C SER A 136 -26.10 -4.24 -1.24
N SER A 137 -25.21 -3.26 -1.28
CA SER A 137 -23.95 -3.25 -0.53
C SER A 137 -23.40 -1.84 -0.41
N CYS A 138 -22.37 -1.65 0.41
CA CYS A 138 -21.60 -0.39 0.46
C CYS A 138 -21.10 0.03 -0.93
N PHE A 139 -20.75 -0.94 -1.77
CA PHE A 139 -20.23 -0.71 -3.11
C PHE A 139 -21.28 -0.31 -4.14
N SER A 140 -22.57 -0.32 -3.79
CA SER A 140 -23.62 0.20 -4.69
C SER A 140 -23.44 1.70 -4.95
N CYS A 141 -22.79 2.42 -4.03
CA CYS A 141 -22.46 3.84 -4.18
C CYS A 141 -20.95 4.12 -4.06
N HIS A 142 -20.20 3.33 -3.27
CA HIS A 142 -18.78 3.58 -3.04
C HIS A 142 -17.88 2.78 -3.98
N ASN A 143 -16.83 3.44 -4.48
CA ASN A 143 -15.74 2.76 -5.17
C ASN A 143 -14.75 2.17 -4.15
N GLY A 144 -14.41 0.89 -4.25
CA GLY A 144 -13.79 0.15 -3.14
C GLY A 144 -12.40 0.62 -2.70
N HIS A 145 -11.54 1.07 -3.61
CA HIS A 145 -10.16 1.48 -3.28
C HIS A 145 -9.97 2.99 -3.19
N THR A 146 -10.98 3.78 -3.53
CA THR A 146 -10.99 5.23 -3.28
C THR A 146 -11.92 5.61 -2.13
N LEU A 147 -12.97 4.82 -1.89
CA LEU A 147 -14.06 5.00 -0.94
C LEU A 147 -14.55 6.45 -0.85
N LYS A 148 -14.56 7.14 -2.00
CA LYS A 148 -15.09 8.49 -2.07
C LYS A 148 -16.58 8.45 -1.75
N PHE A 149 -16.96 9.23 -0.76
CA PHE A 149 -18.34 9.63 -0.54
C PHE A 149 -18.66 10.75 -1.52
N HIS A 150 -19.94 11.04 -1.76
CA HIS A 150 -20.31 12.27 -2.47
C HIS A 150 -19.64 13.45 -1.76
N GLU A 151 -18.62 14.03 -2.40
CA GLU A 151 -18.03 15.30 -2.00
C GLU A 151 -19.16 16.32 -2.14
N LYS A 152 -19.62 16.88 -1.02
CA LYS A 152 -20.57 18.00 -1.04
C LYS A 152 -19.88 19.25 -1.54
#